data_AF-A0ABD6EII2-F1
#
_entry.id   AF-A0ABD6EII2-F1
#
_cell.length_a   1.000
_cell.length_b   1.000
_cell.length_c   1.000
_cell.angle_alpha   90.00
_cell.angle_beta   90.00
_cell.angle_gamma   90.00
#
_symmetry.space_group_name_H-M   'P 1'
#
loop_
_entity.id
_entity.type
_entity.pdbx_description
1 polymer ?
#
loop_
_entity_poly.entity_id
_entity_poly.type
_entity_poly.pdbx_seq_one_letter_code
_entity_poly.pdbx_strand_id
1 'polypeptide(L)'
;MSSISSTESYQLRGAASTTVRSPWYSAELLTASVSHPLVLFAEKQAIIGKSVSVVLRWTSDYDFLPVCSLQIEYSSGHSIHRINFKMDSTSSYLISGLQFSHEYFVRITQQPNEQISDEHSTNEILLKTSSCHEIATNLTQCEPAPIEKVEWIDLFANTILLSWTYHIGDNDYDYYSHFVIAVRPLYSIVYEHCQLLRTQYHIAPKNIRSMIISIPDHLCTYEVQINVVDYENRTSAAVAIQTLAKSVSEESQTSSKTKYVFMIVTLFSVICAVWIVIRCLKKNSTFISAKSFKRSLNEFTSSQLQNTTKTLRTRQWLRRQSSVVTD
;
A
#
# COMPACT_ATOMS: atom_id res chain seq x y z
N MET A 1 58.52 13.09 -30.58
CA MET A 1 58.12 13.51 -31.93
C MET A 1 56.72 14.09 -31.82
N SER A 2 56.62 15.41 -31.80
CA SER A 2 55.39 16.18 -31.63
C SER A 2 54.73 16.42 -32.99
N SER A 3 53.49 15.97 -33.15
CA SER A 3 52.67 16.22 -34.34
C SER A 3 51.97 17.57 -34.22
N ILE A 4 52.15 18.43 -35.22
CA ILE A 4 51.56 19.76 -35.30
C ILE A 4 50.24 19.63 -36.08
N SER A 5 49.11 19.91 -35.44
CA SER A 5 47.83 20.12 -36.11
C SER A 5 47.77 21.56 -36.64
N SER A 6 47.71 21.71 -37.96
CA SER A 6 47.62 22.99 -38.66
C SER A 6 46.34 23.05 -39.48
N THR A 7 45.54 24.10 -39.32
CA THR A 7 44.39 24.35 -40.18
C THR A 7 44.87 25.16 -41.39
N GLU A 8 44.82 24.55 -42.58
CA GLU A 8 45.22 25.21 -43.83
C GLU A 8 44.09 26.10 -44.36
N SER A 9 44.36 27.40 -44.54
CA SER A 9 43.49 28.26 -45.35
C SER A 9 43.88 28.10 -46.82
N TYR A 10 43.01 27.51 -47.63
CA TYR A 10 43.24 27.36 -49.05
C TYR A 10 43.03 28.69 -49.78
N GLN A 11 44.09 29.26 -50.37
CA GLN A 11 43.93 30.24 -51.44
C GLN A 11 43.42 29.53 -52.71
N LEU A 12 42.71 30.27 -53.57
CA LEU A 12 42.09 29.81 -54.84
C LEU A 12 43.04 29.12 -55.86
N ARG A 13 44.31 28.88 -55.50
CA ARG A 13 45.32 28.17 -56.32
C ARG A 13 46.03 27.00 -55.62
N GLY A 14 45.55 26.54 -54.46
CA GLY A 14 46.03 25.28 -53.85
C GLY A 14 47.43 25.32 -53.22
N ALA A 15 48.04 26.50 -53.05
CA ALA A 15 49.26 26.65 -52.27
C ALA A 15 48.91 26.90 -50.80
N ALA A 16 49.38 26.04 -49.89
CA ALA A 16 49.24 26.23 -48.45
C ALA A 16 50.04 27.48 -48.02
N SER A 17 49.34 28.56 -47.72
CA SER A 17 49.93 29.80 -47.21
C SER A 17 49.94 29.77 -45.69
N THR A 18 51.11 30.02 -45.10
CA THR A 18 51.37 30.45 -43.72
C THR A 18 50.54 29.81 -42.62
N THR A 19 51.17 29.01 -41.77
CA THR A 19 50.58 28.41 -40.56
C THR A 19 49.96 29.50 -39.68
N VAL A 20 48.63 29.57 -39.65
CA VAL A 20 47.90 30.49 -38.76
C VAL A 20 47.84 29.84 -37.39
N ARG A 21 48.54 30.43 -36.41
CA ARG A 21 48.38 30.03 -35.00
C ARG A 21 47.07 30.63 -34.50
N SER A 22 46.14 29.78 -34.07
CA SER A 22 44.96 30.24 -33.35
C SER A 22 45.40 30.95 -32.07
N PRO A 23 44.95 32.19 -31.81
CA PRO A 23 45.20 32.83 -30.52
C PRO A 23 44.40 32.18 -29.38
N TRP A 24 43.45 31.29 -29.71
CA TRP A 24 42.53 30.68 -28.77
C TRP A 24 42.92 29.27 -28.34
N TYR A 25 43.67 28.53 -29.17
CA TYR A 25 44.01 27.12 -28.88
C TYR A 25 45.42 26.76 -29.37
N SER A 26 46.21 26.10 -28.53
CA SER A 26 47.47 25.47 -28.94
C SER A 26 47.19 24.09 -29.56
N ALA A 27 48.10 23.61 -30.42
CA ALA A 27 48.01 22.26 -30.95
C ALA A 27 47.97 21.20 -29.83
N GLU A 28 48.69 21.45 -28.73
CA GLU A 28 48.66 20.60 -27.52
C GLU A 28 47.27 20.56 -26.87
N LEU A 29 46.56 21.70 -26.78
CA LEU A 29 45.18 21.79 -26.30
C LEU A 29 44.19 21.06 -27.22
N LEU A 30 44.43 21.05 -28.53
CA LEU A 30 43.61 20.32 -29.50
C LEU A 30 43.88 18.80 -29.51
N THR A 31 45.10 18.39 -29.13
CA THR A 31 45.50 16.98 -29.06
C THR A 31 45.38 16.37 -27.67
N ALA A 32 45.22 17.18 -26.63
CA ALA A 32 45.00 16.75 -25.27
C ALA A 32 43.58 16.17 -25.16
N SER A 33 43.44 14.88 -25.49
CA SER A 33 42.28 14.05 -25.22
C SER A 33 42.09 13.76 -23.72
N VAL A 34 42.50 14.70 -22.87
CA VAL A 34 42.45 14.55 -21.40
C VAL A 34 41.27 15.38 -20.93
N SER A 35 40.12 14.72 -20.81
CA SER A 35 38.98 15.29 -20.11
C SER A 35 39.38 15.53 -18.66
N HIS A 36 39.63 16.78 -18.28
CA HIS A 36 39.85 17.11 -16.88
C HIS A 36 38.55 16.88 -16.10
N PRO A 37 38.57 16.13 -14.98
CA PRO A 37 37.37 15.84 -14.23
C PRO A 37 36.84 17.12 -13.57
N LEU A 38 35.55 17.39 -13.75
CA LEU A 38 34.83 18.40 -12.97
C LEU A 38 34.38 17.80 -11.65
N VAL A 39 34.67 18.46 -10.53
CA VAL A 39 34.18 18.04 -9.21
C VAL A 39 32.81 18.67 -9.00
N LEU A 40 31.77 17.83 -8.99
CA LEU A 40 30.38 18.24 -8.81
C LEU A 40 29.98 18.19 -7.33
N PHE A 41 29.22 19.18 -6.86
CA PHE A 41 28.60 19.17 -5.53
C PHE A 41 27.31 19.99 -5.51
N ALA A 42 26.46 19.72 -4.51
CA ALA A 42 25.24 20.49 -4.28
C ALA A 42 25.52 21.63 -3.28
N GLU A 43 25.23 22.87 -3.68
CA GLU A 43 25.52 24.06 -2.88
C GLU A 43 24.33 24.47 -2.00
N LYS A 44 23.14 24.54 -2.59
CA LYS A 44 21.93 25.02 -1.90
C LYS A 44 20.67 24.33 -2.42
N GLN A 45 19.72 24.12 -1.53
CA GLN A 45 18.36 23.70 -1.86
C GLN A 45 17.37 24.83 -1.56
N ALA A 46 16.32 24.94 -2.35
CA ALA A 46 15.24 25.90 -2.16
C ALA A 46 13.91 25.33 -2.66
N ILE A 47 12.81 25.83 -2.12
CA ILE A 47 11.47 25.52 -2.65
C ILE A 47 11.16 26.51 -3.77
N ILE A 48 10.89 25.98 -4.96
CA ILE A 48 10.38 26.76 -6.09
C ILE A 48 9.10 26.09 -6.56
N GLY A 49 7.97 26.79 -6.41
CA GLY A 49 6.65 26.22 -6.65
C GLY A 49 6.31 25.14 -5.63
N LYS A 50 6.02 23.92 -6.11
CA LYS A 50 5.68 22.74 -5.29
C LYS A 50 6.78 21.68 -5.28
N SER A 51 8.02 22.08 -5.57
CA SER A 51 9.13 21.15 -5.76
C SER A 51 10.42 21.68 -5.15
N VAL A 52 11.34 20.77 -4.89
CA VAL A 52 12.71 21.12 -4.52
C VAL A 52 13.46 21.55 -5.77
N SER A 53 14.22 22.63 -5.63
CA SER A 53 15.25 23.00 -6.59
C SER A 53 16.61 22.98 -5.91
N VAL A 54 17.61 22.47 -6.61
CA VAL A 54 18.98 22.35 -6.12
C VAL A 54 19.92 23.10 -7.04
N VAL A 55 20.74 23.96 -6.46
CA VAL A 55 21.87 24.59 -7.14
C VAL A 55 23.04 23.61 -7.09
N LEU A 56 23.36 23.06 -8.25
CA LEU A 56 24.59 22.30 -8.46
C LEU A 56 25.70 23.26 -8.79
N ARG A 57 26.89 22.99 -8.25
CA ARG A 57 28.10 23.73 -8.54
C ARG A 57 29.21 22.76 -8.88
N TRP A 58 30.13 23.21 -9.73
CA TRP A 58 31.30 22.44 -10.06
C TRP A 58 32.57 23.28 -10.00
N THR A 59 33.67 22.60 -9.70
CA THR A 59 35.02 23.18 -9.75
C THR A 59 35.90 22.37 -10.68
N SER A 60 36.86 23.04 -11.28
CA SER A 60 37.96 22.42 -12.00
C SER A 60 39.25 22.84 -11.32
N ASP A 61 40.19 21.91 -11.15
CA ASP A 61 41.53 22.20 -10.65
C ASP A 61 42.39 22.94 -11.69
N TYR A 62 41.84 23.23 -12.87
CA TYR A 62 42.51 23.84 -14.00
C TYR A 62 41.88 25.19 -14.35
N ASP A 63 42.71 26.13 -14.80
CA ASP A 63 42.29 27.47 -15.23
C ASP A 63 41.47 27.48 -16.53
N PHE A 64 41.36 26.33 -17.20
CA PHE A 64 40.62 26.17 -18.46
C PHE A 64 39.65 25.00 -18.40
N LEU A 65 38.45 25.22 -18.91
CA LEU A 65 37.42 24.20 -19.02
C LEU A 65 37.70 23.32 -20.25
N PRO A 66 37.66 21.99 -20.12
CA PRO A 66 38.02 21.09 -21.22
C PRO A 66 36.99 21.08 -22.36
N VAL A 67 35.77 21.56 -22.14
CA VAL A 67 34.68 21.57 -23.13
C VAL A 67 33.77 22.79 -23.01
N CYS A 68 33.14 23.16 -24.13
CA CYS A 68 32.17 24.27 -24.20
C CYS A 68 30.72 23.83 -23.94
N SER A 69 30.45 22.53 -23.87
CA SER A 69 29.12 21.97 -23.73
C SER A 69 29.11 20.80 -22.78
N LEU A 70 28.20 20.85 -21.81
CA LEU A 70 28.03 19.84 -20.78
C LEU A 70 26.60 19.30 -20.80
N GLN A 71 26.47 18.11 -20.27
CA GLN A 71 25.21 17.46 -19.98
C GLN A 71 25.17 17.15 -18.49
N ILE A 72 24.12 17.58 -17.80
CA ILE A 72 23.79 17.03 -16.48
C ILE A 72 22.77 15.93 -16.70
N GLU A 73 23.07 14.74 -16.21
CA GLU A 73 22.13 13.65 -16.10
C GLU A 73 21.80 13.41 -14.63
N TYR A 74 20.52 13.35 -14.30
CA TYR A 74 20.08 12.95 -12.98
C TYR A 74 19.01 11.87 -13.07
N SER A 75 19.06 10.91 -12.15
CA SER A 75 18.15 9.77 -12.14
C SER A 75 17.59 9.49 -10.75
N SER A 76 16.34 9.01 -10.73
CA SER A 76 15.67 8.45 -9.57
C SER A 76 15.01 7.15 -10.01
N GLY A 77 15.53 6.03 -9.50
CA GLY A 77 15.12 4.68 -9.93
C GLY A 77 15.30 4.45 -11.43
N HIS A 78 14.19 4.36 -12.16
CA HIS A 78 14.18 4.14 -13.62
C HIS A 78 13.99 5.43 -14.44
N SER A 79 13.73 6.57 -13.79
CA SER A 79 13.60 7.85 -14.47
C SER A 79 14.98 8.47 -14.68
N ILE A 80 15.32 8.78 -15.93
CA ILE A 80 16.57 9.43 -16.30
C ILE A 80 16.23 10.75 -16.99
N HIS A 81 16.75 11.84 -16.46
CA HIS A 81 16.58 13.17 -17.01
C HIS A 81 17.92 13.72 -17.46
N ARG A 82 17.95 14.37 -18.62
CA ARG A 82 19.15 14.94 -19.22
C ARG A 82 18.94 16.41 -19.56
N ILE A 83 19.89 17.23 -19.17
CA ILE A 83 19.89 18.66 -19.45
C ILE A 83 21.20 19.00 -20.15
N ASN A 84 21.11 19.43 -21.40
CA ASN A 84 22.24 19.92 -22.16
C ASN A 84 22.34 21.43 -22.00
N PHE A 85 23.54 21.94 -21.73
CA PHE A 85 23.78 23.37 -21.67
C PHE A 85 25.18 23.70 -22.18
N LYS A 86 25.31 24.92 -22.69
CA LYS A 86 26.61 25.47 -23.06
C LYS A 86 27.21 26.13 -21.83
N MET A 87 28.47 25.86 -21.56
CA MET A 87 29.18 26.55 -20.50
C MET A 87 29.36 28.01 -20.88
N ASP A 88 28.95 28.89 -19.97
CA ASP A 88 29.33 30.29 -19.95
C ASP A 88 30.31 30.51 -18.79
N SER A 89 30.42 31.76 -18.30
CA SER A 89 31.24 32.06 -17.12
C SER A 89 30.67 31.52 -15.80
N THR A 90 29.49 30.88 -15.81
CA THR A 90 28.88 30.34 -14.59
C THR A 90 29.41 28.95 -14.28
N SER A 91 29.66 28.70 -12.99
CA SER A 91 30.10 27.39 -12.47
C SER A 91 28.98 26.66 -11.74
N SER A 92 27.73 27.02 -12.02
CA SER A 92 26.56 26.51 -11.31
C SER A 92 25.35 26.35 -12.22
N TYR A 93 24.49 25.39 -11.90
CA TYR A 93 23.24 25.13 -12.60
C TYR A 93 22.10 24.85 -11.61
N LEU A 94 20.91 25.42 -11.85
CA LEU A 94 19.73 25.17 -11.04
C LEU A 94 18.91 24.04 -11.65
N ILE A 95 18.79 22.91 -10.94
CA ILE A 95 17.82 21.87 -11.26
C ILE A 95 16.55 22.14 -10.46
N SER A 96 15.39 22.13 -11.11
CA SER A 96 14.07 22.32 -10.50
C SER A 96 13.17 21.12 -10.75
N GLY A 97 12.07 21.02 -9.99
CA GLY A 97 11.10 19.93 -10.17
C GLY A 97 11.48 18.63 -9.45
N LEU A 98 12.42 18.68 -8.50
CA LEU A 98 12.82 17.51 -7.73
C LEU A 98 11.81 17.25 -6.60
N GLN A 99 11.65 15.97 -6.25
CA GLN A 99 10.79 15.54 -5.14
C GLN A 99 11.49 15.81 -3.81
N PHE A 100 10.71 16.07 -2.76
CA PHE A 100 11.21 16.19 -1.39
C PHE A 100 11.63 14.82 -0.85
N SER A 101 12.61 14.80 0.08
CA SER A 101 13.06 13.58 0.77
C SER A 101 13.38 12.41 -0.17
N HIS A 102 13.97 12.71 -1.32
CA HIS A 102 14.24 11.75 -2.38
C HIS A 102 15.72 11.73 -2.74
N GLU A 103 16.20 10.55 -3.15
CA GLU A 103 17.59 10.35 -3.54
C GLU A 103 17.72 10.38 -5.06
N TYR A 104 18.70 11.14 -5.55
CA TYR A 104 19.02 11.27 -6.95
C TYR A 104 20.50 10.98 -7.18
N PHE A 105 20.79 10.21 -8.21
CA PHE A 105 22.15 10.10 -8.73
C PHE A 105 22.35 11.19 -9.78
N VAL A 106 23.33 12.06 -9.55
CA VAL A 106 23.61 13.18 -10.45
C VAL A 106 25.02 13.03 -10.98
N ARG A 107 25.14 13.02 -12.31
CA ARG A 107 26.41 13.08 -13.00
C ARG A 107 26.43 14.24 -13.97
N ILE A 108 27.56 14.91 -14.03
CA ILE A 108 27.86 15.83 -15.12
C ILE A 108 28.68 15.05 -16.14
N THR A 109 28.51 15.28 -17.43
CA THR A 109 29.28 14.68 -18.53
C THR A 109 29.56 15.73 -19.59
N GLN A 110 30.61 15.50 -20.39
CA GLN A 110 30.77 16.25 -21.62
C GLN A 110 29.62 15.88 -22.56
N GLN A 111 29.03 16.87 -23.24
CA GLN A 111 27.94 16.58 -24.16
C GLN A 111 28.46 15.62 -25.26
N PRO A 112 27.86 14.44 -25.44
CA PRO A 112 28.34 13.49 -26.43
C PRO A 112 28.20 14.11 -27.83
N ASN A 113 29.32 14.27 -28.53
CA ASN A 113 29.27 14.41 -29.97
C ASN A 113 28.77 13.07 -30.53
N GLU A 114 27.84 13.10 -31.49
CA GLU A 114 27.12 11.94 -32.05
C GLU A 114 28.01 10.79 -32.58
N GLN A 115 29.33 10.92 -32.53
CA GLN A 115 30.31 9.97 -33.07
C GLN A 115 31.29 9.36 -32.06
N ILE A 116 31.31 9.81 -30.79
CA ILE A 116 32.31 9.31 -29.81
C ILE A 116 31.58 8.77 -28.58
N SER A 117 31.48 7.44 -28.53
CA SER A 117 30.89 6.66 -27.44
C SER A 117 31.92 6.39 -26.33
N ASP A 118 32.76 7.35 -25.98
CA ASP A 118 33.74 7.15 -24.92
C ASP A 118 33.29 7.80 -23.62
N GLU A 119 32.99 6.89 -22.71
CA GLU A 119 32.56 6.99 -21.32
C GLU A 119 33.62 7.67 -20.43
N HIS A 120 34.03 8.90 -20.76
CA HIS A 120 34.88 9.69 -19.88
C HIS A 120 33.99 10.21 -18.74
N SER A 121 33.80 9.34 -17.75
CA SER A 121 32.93 9.56 -16.61
C SER A 121 33.45 10.71 -15.77
N THR A 122 32.67 11.79 -15.74
CA THR A 122 32.82 12.83 -14.74
C THR A 122 32.00 12.48 -13.51
N ASN A 123 32.48 13.00 -12.38
CA ASN A 123 32.09 12.62 -11.03
C ASN A 123 30.57 12.52 -10.84
N GLU A 124 30.15 11.40 -10.27
CA GLU A 124 28.78 11.14 -9.84
C GLU A 124 28.63 11.45 -8.35
N ILE A 125 27.55 12.12 -7.97
CA ILE A 125 27.19 12.38 -6.59
C ILE A 125 25.81 11.82 -6.27
N LEU A 126 25.66 11.35 -5.03
CA LEU A 126 24.35 11.03 -4.46
C LEU A 126 23.77 12.30 -3.84
N LEU A 127 22.77 12.88 -4.49
CA LEU A 127 22.02 14.04 -4.01
C LEU A 127 20.80 13.57 -3.21
N LYS A 128 20.73 13.90 -1.93
CA LYS A 128 19.53 13.73 -1.11
C LYS A 128 18.81 15.07 -0.95
N THR A 129 17.57 15.16 -1.41
CA THR A 129 16.76 16.37 -1.20
C THR A 129 16.21 16.41 0.22
N SER A 130 16.17 17.60 0.81
CA SER A 130 15.58 17.80 2.13
C SER A 130 14.07 17.60 2.11
N SER A 131 13.49 17.35 3.29
CA SER A 131 12.04 17.38 3.46
C SER A 131 11.52 18.82 3.31
N CYS A 132 10.26 18.98 2.91
CA CYS A 132 9.67 20.32 2.77
C CYS A 132 9.73 21.10 4.10
N HIS A 133 9.48 20.41 5.21
CA HIS A 133 9.51 20.99 6.56
C HIS A 133 10.89 21.53 6.99
N GLU A 134 11.99 20.99 6.44
CA GLU A 134 13.35 21.45 6.77
C GLU A 134 13.73 22.76 6.07
N ILE A 135 13.25 22.97 4.84
CA ILE A 135 13.68 24.10 3.99
C ILE A 135 12.61 25.18 3.80
N ALA A 136 11.34 24.89 4.11
CA ALA A 136 10.26 25.84 4.01
C ALA A 136 10.34 26.90 5.11
N THR A 137 10.33 28.17 4.73
CA THR A 137 10.12 29.28 5.67
C THR A 137 8.66 29.37 6.11
N ASN A 138 7.74 28.92 5.25
CA ASN A 138 6.32 28.85 5.53
C ASN A 138 5.78 27.45 5.27
N LEU A 139 5.37 26.76 6.32
CA LEU A 139 4.83 25.40 6.26
C LEU A 139 3.54 25.29 5.45
N THR A 140 2.82 26.40 5.21
CA THR A 140 1.65 26.38 4.33
C THR A 140 2.01 26.06 2.89
N GLN A 141 3.28 26.06 2.48
CA GLN A 141 3.72 25.64 1.15
C GLN A 141 3.92 24.12 1.03
N CYS A 142 3.96 23.43 2.16
CA CYS A 142 4.18 21.99 2.22
C CYS A 142 2.87 21.22 2.27
N GLU A 143 2.87 20.01 1.73
CA GLU A 143 1.82 19.05 2.02
C GLU A 143 1.82 18.74 3.54
N PRO A 144 0.64 18.44 4.12
CA PRO A 144 0.58 18.11 5.53
C PRO A 144 1.39 16.85 5.80
N ALA A 145 2.07 16.82 6.95
CA ALA A 145 2.83 15.65 7.38
C ALA A 145 1.92 14.40 7.43
N PRO A 146 2.43 13.20 7.10
CA PRO A 146 1.68 11.98 7.29
C PRO A 146 1.45 11.69 8.78
N ILE A 147 0.41 10.90 9.06
CA ILE A 147 0.26 10.28 10.38
C ILE A 147 1.41 9.30 10.65
N GLU A 148 1.83 9.19 11.91
CA GLU A 148 3.02 8.39 12.25
C GLU A 148 2.69 6.92 12.50
N LYS A 149 1.57 6.69 13.17
CA LYS A 149 1.14 5.38 13.61
C LYS A 149 -0.37 5.29 13.60
N VAL A 150 -0.88 4.15 13.19
CA VAL A 150 -2.29 3.77 13.37
C VAL A 150 -2.33 2.49 14.19
N GLU A 151 -3.27 2.44 15.11
CA GLU A 151 -3.59 1.30 15.95
C GLU A 151 -5.08 1.03 15.85
N TRP A 152 -5.49 -0.22 16.06
CA TRP A 152 -6.90 -0.55 16.20
C TRP A 152 -7.13 -1.55 17.31
N ILE A 153 -8.38 -1.62 17.74
CA ILE A 153 -8.88 -2.60 18.69
C ILE A 153 -10.24 -3.10 18.20
N ASP A 154 -10.41 -4.41 18.13
CA ASP A 154 -11.72 -5.01 17.89
C ASP A 154 -12.59 -4.82 19.14
N LEU A 155 -13.65 -4.04 19.03
CA LEU A 155 -14.60 -3.84 20.14
C LEU A 155 -15.68 -4.92 20.14
N PHE A 156 -16.26 -5.17 18.97
CA PHE A 156 -17.33 -6.14 18.73
C PHE A 156 -17.15 -6.77 17.35
N ALA A 157 -17.96 -7.79 17.02
CA ALA A 157 -17.86 -8.52 15.75
C ALA A 157 -17.68 -7.56 14.56
N ASN A 158 -18.56 -6.55 14.42
CA ASN A 158 -18.56 -5.65 13.27
C ASN A 158 -18.10 -4.23 13.62
N THR A 159 -17.29 -4.04 14.66
CA THR A 159 -16.92 -2.69 15.11
C THR A 159 -15.49 -2.62 15.62
N ILE A 160 -14.74 -1.69 15.06
CA ILE A 160 -13.35 -1.41 15.42
C ILE A 160 -13.24 -0.02 16.05
N LEU A 161 -12.37 0.11 17.05
CA LEU A 161 -11.84 1.39 17.49
C LEU A 161 -10.54 1.63 16.73
N LEU A 162 -10.51 2.66 15.89
CA LEU A 162 -9.32 3.10 15.18
C LEU A 162 -8.71 4.27 15.94
N SER A 163 -7.40 4.27 16.18
CA SER A 163 -6.67 5.39 16.79
C SER A 163 -5.39 5.68 16.03
N TRP A 164 -4.99 6.95 15.96
CA TRP A 164 -3.78 7.37 15.25
C TRP A 164 -2.99 8.44 16.01
N THR A 165 -1.67 8.39 15.82
CA THR A 165 -0.75 9.40 16.34
C THR A 165 -0.42 10.39 15.22
N TYR A 166 -0.62 11.67 15.52
CA TYR A 166 -0.27 12.78 14.65
C TYR A 166 0.34 13.88 15.50
N HIS A 167 1.65 14.06 15.40
CA HIS A 167 2.34 15.16 16.04
C HIS A 167 2.21 16.41 15.18
N ILE A 168 1.38 17.32 15.67
CA ILE A 168 1.37 18.69 15.22
C ILE A 168 2.63 19.30 15.82
N GLY A 169 3.60 19.70 14.99
CA GLY A 169 4.76 20.43 15.49
C GLY A 169 4.31 21.67 16.27
N ASP A 170 5.08 22.12 17.26
CA ASP A 170 4.76 23.27 18.15
C ASP A 170 4.45 24.59 17.42
N ASN A 171 4.59 24.62 16.10
CA ASN A 171 4.27 25.75 15.27
C ASN A 171 2.76 25.81 15.01
N ASP A 172 2.13 26.85 15.56
CA ASP A 172 0.71 27.26 15.53
C ASP A 172 0.08 27.41 14.11
N TYR A 173 0.77 26.98 13.05
CA TYR A 173 0.32 27.01 11.65
C TYR A 173 -0.63 25.85 11.28
N ASP A 174 -1.15 25.13 12.28
CA ASP A 174 -2.08 24.01 12.14
C ASP A 174 -3.54 24.45 11.87
N TYR A 175 -3.66 25.46 11.01
CA TYR A 175 -4.92 26.06 10.61
C TYR A 175 -5.63 25.10 9.63
N TYR A 176 -6.53 24.29 10.20
CA TYR A 176 -7.59 23.53 9.52
C TYR A 176 -7.18 22.28 8.75
N SER A 177 -6.46 21.37 9.39
CA SER A 177 -6.39 19.99 8.92
C SER A 177 -7.64 19.19 9.30
N HIS A 178 -7.93 18.14 8.55
CA HIS A 178 -8.85 17.07 8.94
C HIS A 178 -8.30 15.74 8.45
N PHE A 179 -8.77 14.65 9.04
CA PHE A 179 -8.37 13.31 8.65
C PHE A 179 -9.44 12.70 7.76
N VAL A 180 -9.02 12.17 6.63
CA VAL A 180 -9.86 11.34 5.76
C VAL A 180 -9.44 9.90 5.98
N ILE A 181 -10.37 9.09 6.47
CA ILE A 181 -10.19 7.67 6.71
C ILE A 181 -10.95 6.90 5.62
N ALA A 182 -10.23 6.08 4.86
CA ALA A 182 -10.81 5.16 3.89
C ALA A 182 -10.66 3.72 4.40
N VAL A 183 -11.78 3.00 4.51
CA VAL A 183 -11.82 1.59 4.89
C VAL A 183 -12.20 0.78 3.66
N ARG A 184 -11.25 0.04 3.10
CA ARG A 184 -11.39 -0.73 1.86
C ARG A 184 -11.39 -2.22 2.14
N PRO A 185 -12.38 -2.99 1.67
CA PRO A 185 -12.29 -4.44 1.75
C PRO A 185 -11.16 -4.93 0.83
N LEU A 186 -10.35 -5.86 1.32
CA LEU A 186 -9.33 -6.51 0.52
C LEU A 186 -9.88 -7.77 -0.13
N TYR A 187 -9.35 -8.06 -1.31
CA TYR A 187 -9.68 -9.26 -2.06
C TYR A 187 -9.31 -10.52 -1.26
N SER A 188 -10.27 -11.42 -1.09
CA SER A 188 -10.04 -12.76 -0.53
C SER A 188 -10.68 -13.81 -1.43
N ILE A 189 -9.94 -14.89 -1.70
CA ILE A 189 -10.43 -16.05 -2.47
C ILE A 189 -11.45 -16.84 -1.65
N VAL A 190 -11.30 -16.86 -0.32
CA VAL A 190 -12.17 -17.64 0.58
C VAL A 190 -13.54 -16.99 0.73
N TYR A 191 -13.60 -15.66 0.64
CA TYR A 191 -14.81 -14.86 0.87
C TYR A 191 -15.03 -13.92 -0.32
N GLU A 192 -15.52 -14.46 -1.44
CA GLU A 192 -15.77 -13.68 -2.67
C GLU A 192 -16.72 -12.51 -2.45
N HIS A 193 -17.67 -12.65 -1.51
CA HIS A 193 -18.62 -11.59 -1.17
C HIS A 193 -17.95 -10.33 -0.60
N CYS A 194 -16.73 -10.44 -0.04
CA CYS A 194 -15.97 -9.27 0.44
C CYS A 194 -15.63 -8.29 -0.68
N GLN A 195 -15.51 -8.76 -1.93
CA GLN A 195 -15.18 -7.90 -3.09
C GLN A 195 -16.34 -7.01 -3.52
N LEU A 196 -17.56 -7.38 -3.16
CA LEU A 196 -18.77 -6.61 -3.45
C LEU A 196 -18.99 -5.48 -2.44
N LEU A 197 -18.26 -5.50 -1.32
CA LEU A 197 -18.33 -4.45 -0.31
C LEU A 197 -17.71 -3.16 -0.85
N ARG A 198 -18.32 -2.03 -0.51
CA ARG A 198 -17.84 -0.71 -0.95
C ARG A 198 -16.86 -0.14 0.06
N THR A 199 -15.92 0.66 -0.44
CA THR A 199 -15.08 1.51 0.40
C THR A 199 -15.93 2.46 1.22
N GLN A 200 -15.72 2.49 2.53
CA GLN A 200 -16.32 3.47 3.42
C GLN A 200 -15.35 4.63 3.62
N TYR A 201 -15.88 5.85 3.67
CA TYR A 201 -15.11 7.06 3.92
C TYR A 201 -15.63 7.75 5.16
N HIS A 202 -14.71 8.14 6.04
CA HIS A 202 -15.01 8.87 7.26
C HIS A 202 -14.12 10.11 7.33
N ILE A 203 -14.67 11.18 7.92
CA ILE A 203 -13.96 12.43 8.12
C ILE A 203 -13.90 12.67 9.63
N ALA A 204 -12.68 12.83 10.15
CA ALA A 204 -12.46 13.19 11.54
C ALA A 204 -11.83 14.60 11.61
N PRO A 205 -12.32 15.49 12.48
CA PRO A 205 -11.74 16.82 12.64
C PRO A 205 -10.35 16.77 13.29
N LYS A 206 -9.57 17.86 13.17
CA LYS A 206 -8.16 17.91 13.62
C LYS A 206 -7.90 17.56 15.08
N ASN A 207 -8.89 17.64 15.96
CA ASN A 207 -8.74 17.37 17.39
C ASN A 207 -9.09 15.92 17.77
N ILE A 208 -9.59 15.13 16.83
CA ILE A 208 -9.94 13.74 17.04
C ILE A 208 -8.76 12.87 16.63
N ARG A 209 -8.38 11.93 17.51
CA ARG A 209 -7.29 10.95 17.31
C ARG A 209 -7.77 9.52 17.34
N SER A 210 -9.07 9.30 17.52
CA SER A 210 -9.67 7.99 17.50
C SER A 210 -11.13 8.04 17.05
N MET A 211 -11.60 6.98 16.41
CA MET A 211 -12.95 6.87 15.87
C MET A 211 -13.42 5.43 15.93
N ILE A 212 -14.70 5.24 16.27
CA ILE A 212 -15.36 3.94 16.21
C ILE A 212 -15.96 3.78 14.81
N ILE A 213 -15.61 2.69 14.12
CA ILE A 213 -16.06 2.41 12.75
C ILE A 213 -16.77 1.07 12.71
N SER A 214 -17.95 1.03 12.09
CA SER A 214 -18.72 -0.19 11.86
C SER A 214 -18.39 -0.80 10.50
N ILE A 215 -17.79 -1.98 10.50
CA ILE A 215 -17.45 -2.73 9.28
C ILE A 215 -18.63 -3.62 8.85
N PRO A 216 -18.90 -3.77 7.53
CA PRO A 216 -20.06 -4.51 7.06
C PRO A 216 -20.04 -6.00 7.44
N ASP A 217 -18.88 -6.63 7.29
CA ASP A 217 -18.69 -8.06 7.57
C ASP A 217 -17.33 -8.29 8.24
N HIS A 218 -17.35 -8.95 9.39
CA HIS A 218 -16.18 -9.21 10.23
C HIS A 218 -15.31 -10.37 9.75
N LEU A 219 -15.80 -11.15 8.79
CA LEU A 219 -15.03 -12.23 8.15
C LEU A 219 -14.10 -11.71 7.05
N CYS A 220 -14.31 -10.46 6.60
CA CYS A 220 -13.51 -9.83 5.56
C CYS A 220 -12.26 -9.16 6.13
N THR A 221 -11.19 -9.16 5.33
CA THR A 221 -9.96 -8.39 5.57
C THR A 221 -10.16 -6.96 5.05
N TYR A 222 -9.71 -5.95 5.77
CA TYR A 222 -9.79 -4.55 5.32
C TYR A 222 -8.42 -3.89 5.31
N GLU A 223 -8.27 -2.90 4.45
CA GLU A 223 -7.19 -1.93 4.49
C GLU A 223 -7.77 -0.61 5.00
N VAL A 224 -7.16 -0.07 6.05
CA VAL A 224 -7.50 1.25 6.57
C VAL A 224 -6.40 2.21 6.16
N GLN A 225 -6.77 3.21 5.36
CA GLN A 225 -5.90 4.26 4.90
C GLN A 225 -6.32 5.57 5.58
N ILE A 226 -5.40 6.25 6.25
CA ILE A 226 -5.67 7.57 6.84
C ILE A 226 -4.75 8.59 6.16
N ASN A 227 -5.37 9.67 5.68
CA ASN A 227 -4.70 10.82 5.09
C ASN A 227 -5.03 12.07 5.92
N VAL A 228 -4.04 12.94 6.08
CA VAL A 228 -4.25 14.29 6.60
C VAL A 228 -4.54 15.20 5.41
N VAL A 229 -5.58 16.02 5.52
CA VAL A 229 -6.00 16.94 4.47
C VAL A 229 -6.02 18.35 5.05
N ASP A 230 -5.31 19.27 4.42
CA ASP A 230 -5.27 20.67 4.86
C ASP A 230 -6.40 21.53 4.23
N TYR A 231 -6.39 22.83 4.55
CA TYR A 231 -7.39 23.79 4.05
C TYR A 231 -7.30 24.03 2.53
N GLU A 232 -6.16 23.73 1.89
CA GLU A 232 -5.97 23.79 0.44
C GLU A 232 -6.35 22.47 -0.23
N ASN A 233 -6.93 21.53 0.52
CA ASN A 233 -7.30 20.19 0.08
C ASN A 233 -6.11 19.38 -0.45
N ARG A 234 -4.91 19.64 0.08
CA ARG A 234 -3.72 18.83 -0.20
C ARG A 234 -3.70 17.67 0.78
N THR A 235 -3.39 16.49 0.26
CA THR A 235 -3.42 15.24 1.00
C THR A 235 -2.00 14.82 1.37
N SER A 236 -1.78 14.45 2.62
CA SER A 236 -0.53 13.83 3.05
C SER A 236 -0.29 12.50 2.32
N ALA A 237 0.96 12.04 2.33
CA ALA A 237 1.25 10.64 2.07
C ALA A 237 0.36 9.75 2.97
N ALA A 238 -0.13 8.67 2.39
CA ALA A 238 -1.03 7.78 3.08
C ALA A 238 -0.27 6.78 3.94
N VAL A 239 -0.76 6.56 5.16
CA VAL A 239 -0.36 5.39 5.93
C VAL A 239 -1.53 4.40 5.88
N ALA A 240 -1.27 3.28 5.24
CA ALA A 240 -2.20 2.17 5.13
C ALA A 240 -1.81 1.07 6.13
N ILE A 241 -2.79 0.52 6.83
CA ILE A 241 -2.61 -0.69 7.64
C ILE A 241 -3.63 -1.73 7.21
N GLN A 242 -3.15 -2.96 7.00
CA GLN A 242 -3.95 -4.12 6.65
C GLN A 242 -4.46 -4.84 7.90
N THR A 243 -5.77 -4.82 8.15
CA THR A 243 -6.40 -5.62 9.22
C THR A 243 -6.32 -7.09 8.87
N LEU A 244 -5.55 -7.87 9.64
CA LEU A 244 -5.65 -9.32 9.62
C LEU A 244 -7.10 -9.68 9.96
N ALA A 245 -7.81 -10.31 9.02
CA ALA A 245 -9.06 -10.98 9.31
C ALA A 245 -8.85 -11.80 10.58
N LYS A 246 -9.77 -11.67 11.54
CA LYS A 246 -9.76 -12.47 12.77
C LYS A 246 -9.57 -13.91 12.33
N SER A 247 -8.38 -14.47 12.57
CA SER A 247 -8.14 -15.87 12.27
C SER A 247 -9.23 -16.59 13.02
N VAL A 248 -10.12 -17.25 12.27
CA VAL A 248 -11.09 -18.13 12.87
C VAL A 248 -10.23 -19.14 13.60
N SER A 249 -10.05 -18.96 14.91
CA SER A 249 -9.40 -19.98 15.71
C SER A 249 -10.21 -21.24 15.41
N GLU A 250 -9.54 -22.30 14.99
CA GLU A 250 -10.12 -23.56 14.53
C GLU A 250 -11.01 -24.24 15.59
N GLU A 251 -11.20 -23.59 16.74
CA GLU A 251 -12.00 -23.99 17.88
C GLU A 251 -13.50 -24.07 17.58
N SER A 252 -13.99 -23.45 16.50
CA SER A 252 -15.40 -23.55 16.09
C SER A 252 -15.70 -24.69 15.08
N GLN A 253 -14.70 -25.29 14.42
CA GLN A 253 -14.93 -26.45 13.54
C GLN A 253 -15.01 -27.79 14.30
N THR A 254 -14.52 -27.86 15.53
CA THR A 254 -14.65 -29.08 16.36
C THR A 254 -16.08 -29.32 16.85
N SER A 255 -16.92 -28.28 16.92
CA SER A 255 -18.32 -28.37 17.38
C SER A 255 -19.25 -29.10 16.39
N SER A 256 -18.99 -28.98 15.09
CA SER A 256 -19.76 -29.68 14.06
C SER A 256 -19.45 -31.19 14.07
N LYS A 257 -18.16 -31.56 14.08
CA LYS A 257 -17.75 -32.97 14.08
C LYS A 257 -18.14 -33.71 15.35
N THR A 258 -18.12 -33.05 16.52
CA THR A 258 -18.57 -33.67 17.78
C THR A 258 -20.08 -33.95 17.80
N LYS A 259 -20.92 -33.10 17.18
CA LYS A 259 -22.37 -33.36 17.07
C LYS A 259 -22.68 -34.60 16.23
N TYR A 260 -21.96 -34.82 15.13
CA TYR A 260 -22.14 -36.03 14.30
C TYR A 260 -21.69 -37.29 15.03
N VAL A 261 -20.55 -37.26 15.74
CA VAL A 261 -20.10 -38.41 16.54
C VAL A 261 -21.09 -38.74 17.65
N PHE A 262 -21.63 -37.73 18.35
CA PHE A 262 -22.65 -37.95 19.39
C PHE A 262 -23.95 -38.53 18.82
N MET A 263 -24.37 -38.08 17.63
CA MET A 263 -25.55 -38.63 16.95
C MET A 263 -25.35 -40.08 16.54
N ILE A 264 -24.17 -40.44 16.01
CA ILE A 264 -23.85 -41.84 15.63
C ILE A 264 -23.80 -42.74 16.87
N VAL A 265 -23.15 -42.31 17.95
CA VAL A 265 -23.04 -43.09 19.19
C VAL A 265 -24.42 -43.33 19.83
N THR A 266 -25.28 -42.31 19.87
CA THR A 266 -26.65 -42.46 20.40
C THR A 266 -27.51 -43.37 19.52
N LEU A 267 -27.40 -43.27 18.19
CA LEU A 267 -28.12 -44.16 17.28
C LEU A 267 -27.67 -45.62 17.46
N PHE A 268 -26.37 -45.85 17.60
CA PHE A 268 -25.80 -47.18 17.81
C PHE A 268 -26.24 -47.77 19.15
N SER A 269 -26.31 -46.97 20.23
CA SER A 269 -26.77 -47.43 21.54
C SER A 269 -28.25 -47.88 21.51
N VAL A 270 -29.10 -47.16 20.78
CA VAL A 270 -30.52 -47.52 20.61
C VAL A 270 -30.66 -48.83 19.83
N ILE A 271 -29.90 -48.99 18.74
CA ILE A 271 -29.90 -50.22 17.94
C ILE A 271 -29.46 -51.42 18.80
N CYS A 272 -28.40 -51.27 19.59
CA CYS A 272 -27.93 -52.31 20.52
C CYS A 272 -29.00 -52.66 21.57
N ALA A 273 -29.65 -51.66 22.17
CA ALA A 273 -30.71 -51.88 23.16
C ALA A 273 -31.89 -52.65 22.56
N VAL A 274 -32.35 -52.27 21.37
CA VAL A 274 -33.43 -52.96 20.65
C VAL A 274 -33.04 -54.41 20.33
N TRP A 275 -31.81 -54.63 19.87
CA TRP A 275 -31.32 -55.98 19.55
C TRP A 275 -31.24 -56.89 20.79
N ILE A 276 -30.82 -56.34 21.94
CA ILE A 276 -30.83 -57.06 23.22
C ILE A 276 -32.26 -57.43 23.62
N VAL A 277 -33.21 -56.50 23.54
CA VAL A 277 -34.62 -56.77 23.86
C VAL A 277 -35.18 -57.88 22.96
N ILE A 278 -34.92 -57.85 21.65
CA ILE A 278 -35.34 -58.89 20.71
C ILE A 278 -34.74 -60.25 21.09
N ARG A 279 -33.45 -60.30 21.44
CA ARG A 279 -32.81 -61.54 21.90
C ARG A 279 -33.38 -62.05 23.22
N CYS A 280 -33.66 -61.18 24.18
CA CYS A 280 -34.28 -61.55 25.45
C CYS A 280 -35.69 -62.11 25.23
N LEU A 281 -36.50 -61.47 24.37
CA LEU A 281 -37.85 -61.95 24.02
C LEU A 281 -37.78 -63.31 23.30
N LYS A 282 -36.83 -63.50 22.38
CA LYS A 282 -36.64 -64.77 21.67
C LYS A 282 -36.13 -65.89 22.57
N LYS A 283 -35.36 -65.58 23.62
CA LYS A 283 -34.86 -66.57 24.59
C LYS A 283 -35.92 -66.99 25.61
N ASN A 284 -36.88 -66.10 25.93
CA ASN A 284 -37.99 -66.41 26.83
C ASN A 284 -39.22 -67.02 26.11
N SER A 285 -39.26 -67.06 24.77
CA SER A 285 -40.40 -67.61 24.03
C SER A 285 -40.48 -69.14 24.02
N THR A 286 -39.57 -69.86 24.68
CA THR A 286 -39.67 -71.31 24.89
C THR A 286 -40.30 -71.70 26.21
N PHE A 287 -40.74 -70.77 27.07
CA PHE A 287 -41.24 -71.14 28.41
C PHE A 287 -42.48 -70.40 28.92
N ILE A 288 -43.25 -69.70 28.08
CA ILE A 288 -44.55 -69.17 28.52
C ILE A 288 -45.66 -69.60 27.57
N SER A 289 -46.36 -70.62 28.04
CA SER A 289 -47.67 -71.10 27.61
C SER A 289 -48.57 -69.96 27.10
N ALA A 290 -49.04 -70.14 25.88
CA ALA A 290 -49.75 -69.19 25.02
C ALA A 290 -51.18 -68.85 25.46
N LYS A 291 -51.44 -68.53 26.74
CA LYS A 291 -52.82 -68.30 27.23
C LYS A 291 -53.14 -66.94 27.84
N SER A 292 -52.16 -66.06 28.09
CA SER A 292 -52.43 -64.79 28.81
C SER A 292 -52.30 -63.51 27.97
N PHE A 293 -51.51 -63.50 26.89
CA PHE A 293 -51.17 -62.24 26.19
C PHE A 293 -52.28 -61.67 25.28
N LYS A 294 -53.35 -62.45 25.01
CA LYS A 294 -54.45 -62.00 24.14
C LYS A 294 -55.44 -61.04 24.81
N ARG A 295 -55.40 -60.87 26.14
CA ARG A 295 -56.30 -59.95 26.87
C ARG A 295 -55.74 -58.54 27.06
N SER A 296 -54.42 -58.37 27.16
CA SER A 296 -53.81 -57.06 27.45
C SER A 296 -53.63 -56.17 26.19
N LEU A 297 -53.55 -56.76 25.00
CA LEU A 297 -53.36 -55.98 23.75
C LEU A 297 -54.62 -55.25 23.26
N ASN A 298 -55.81 -55.67 23.72
CA ASN A 298 -57.08 -55.05 23.36
C ASN A 298 -57.46 -53.85 24.25
N GLU A 299 -56.85 -53.68 25.42
CA GLU A 299 -57.07 -52.50 26.27
C GLU A 299 -56.13 -51.33 25.92
N PHE A 300 -54.94 -51.60 25.39
CA PHE A 300 -53.97 -50.54 25.06
C PHE A 300 -54.27 -49.82 23.73
N THR A 301 -54.99 -50.46 22.82
CA THR A 301 -55.38 -49.88 21.52
C THR A 301 -56.60 -48.95 21.60
N SER A 302 -57.39 -49.03 22.69
CA SER A 302 -58.52 -48.13 22.95
C SER A 302 -58.10 -46.78 23.53
N SER A 303 -57.07 -46.74 24.39
CA SER A 303 -56.67 -45.51 25.10
C SER A 303 -55.77 -44.56 24.28
N GLN A 304 -55.06 -45.07 23.27
CA GLN A 304 -54.17 -44.25 22.41
C GLN A 304 -54.89 -43.55 21.25
N LEU A 305 -56.09 -43.99 20.84
CA LEU A 305 -56.86 -43.32 19.79
C LEU A 305 -57.65 -42.09 20.29
N GLN A 306 -57.85 -41.94 21.60
CA GLN A 306 -58.52 -40.75 22.17
C GLN A 306 -57.57 -39.58 22.48
N ASN A 307 -56.26 -39.80 22.59
CA ASN A 307 -55.30 -38.74 22.91
C ASN A 307 -54.68 -38.05 21.69
N THR A 308 -54.75 -38.67 20.51
CA THR A 308 -54.23 -38.10 19.26
C THR A 308 -55.21 -37.13 18.57
N THR A 309 -56.49 -37.14 18.93
CA THR A 309 -57.49 -36.18 18.43
C THR A 309 -57.52 -34.86 19.22
N LYS A 310 -56.96 -34.80 20.45
CA LYS A 310 -56.88 -33.55 21.23
C LYS A 310 -55.69 -32.66 20.85
N THR A 311 -54.57 -33.21 20.39
CA THR A 311 -53.35 -32.44 20.04
C THR A 311 -53.38 -31.83 18.64
N LEU A 312 -54.26 -32.30 17.74
CA LEU A 312 -54.44 -31.72 16.40
C LEU A 312 -55.37 -30.49 16.38
N ARG A 313 -56.26 -30.32 17.37
CA ARG A 313 -57.12 -29.12 17.48
C ARG A 313 -56.41 -27.90 18.08
N THR A 314 -55.41 -28.07 18.94
CA THR A 314 -54.67 -26.94 19.54
C THR A 314 -53.70 -26.27 18.56
N ARG A 315 -53.18 -27.01 17.56
CA ARG A 315 -52.28 -26.44 16.54
C ARG A 315 -53.00 -25.62 15.46
N GLN A 316 -54.31 -25.79 15.26
CA GLN A 316 -55.09 -24.97 14.33
C GLN A 316 -55.55 -23.63 14.92
N TRP A 317 -55.54 -23.46 16.25
CA TRP A 317 -55.91 -22.19 16.89
C TRP A 317 -54.74 -21.17 16.89
N LEU A 318 -53.50 -21.63 17.09
CA LEU A 318 -52.32 -20.75 17.13
C LEU A 318 -51.90 -20.17 15.76
N ARG A 319 -52.38 -20.71 14.64
CA ARG A 319 -52.11 -20.14 13.29
C ARG A 319 -53.05 -19.01 12.89
N ARG A 320 -54.12 -18.72 13.64
CA ARG A 320 -55.06 -17.62 13.34
C ARG A 320 -54.78 -16.32 14.08
N GLN A 321 -53.80 -16.27 14.98
CA GLN A 321 -53.44 -15.04 15.71
C GLN A 321 -52.18 -14.32 15.19
N SER A 322 -51.48 -14.84 14.18
CA SER A 322 -50.25 -14.21 13.68
C SER A 322 -50.42 -13.39 12.38
N SER A 323 -51.64 -12.97 12.02
CA SER A 323 -51.90 -12.21 10.78
C SER A 323 -52.66 -10.90 10.99
N VAL A 324 -52.64 -10.31 12.18
CA VAL A 324 -53.19 -8.98 12.44
C VAL A 324 -52.25 -8.24 13.38
N VAL A 325 -51.22 -7.57 12.84
CA VAL A 325 -50.60 -6.31 13.31
C VAL A 325 -49.57 -5.93 12.24
N THR A 326 -49.97 -5.09 11.29
CA THR A 326 -49.15 -4.03 10.65
C THR A 326 -50.12 -3.23 9.77
N ASP A 327 -50.75 -2.23 10.39
CA ASP A 327 -51.03 -0.94 9.77
C ASP A 327 -50.23 0.09 10.57
#